data_AF-A0A3R7XUN5-F1
#
_entry.id   AF-A0A3R7XUN5-F1
#
_cell.length_a   1.000
_cell.length_b   1.000
_cell.length_c   1.000
_cell.angle_alpha   90.00
_cell.angle_beta   90.00
_cell.angle_gamma   90.00
#
_symmetry.space_group_name_H-M   'P 1'
#
loop_
_entity.id
_entity.type
_entity.pdbx_description
1 polymer ?
#
loop_
_entity_poly.entity_id
_entity_poly.type
_entity_poly.pdbx_seq_one_letter_code
_entity_poly.pdbx_strand_id
1 'polypeptide(L)'
;MRIVEPVLATIAAASSAKLHEPDKCTVILVGAKASASGSPMTTHTADCSSCDFRLTKVPQLSHPRGSLRNVPLLRQAFPRYGGWSTTCHIMFNHIVVGSDRGAPAYYLSNLERGFYNWTETPIIGQIPQVATTYAYIDGLYPIINEHQLAIGESTCGANLWAKPATQGGKALFDITELARVAFERTKTAREAVQLMGDLAVQYGYYGAEWEGDAVYSEAGETLTVTDTKEGWVFHILPDDSGASAVWVAQRVPDTHIVAIGNQFI
;
A
#
# COMPACT_ATOMS: atom_id res chain seq x y z
N MET A 1 69.83 25.29 -11.88
CA MET A 1 68.80 25.82 -10.96
C MET A 1 67.47 25.72 -11.71
N ARG A 2 66.76 24.60 -11.56
CA ARG A 2 65.47 24.34 -12.24
C ARG A 2 64.37 24.54 -11.21
N ILE A 3 63.49 25.51 -11.50
CA ILE A 3 62.28 25.79 -10.73
C ILE A 3 61.28 24.70 -11.09
N VAL A 4 60.80 23.97 -10.08
CA VAL A 4 59.69 23.01 -10.21
C VAL A 4 58.47 23.65 -9.57
N GLU A 5 57.49 23.98 -10.39
CA GLU A 5 56.16 24.43 -9.95
C GLU A 5 55.40 23.26 -9.31
N PRO A 6 54.63 23.48 -8.23
CA PRO A 6 53.69 22.47 -7.76
C PRO A 6 52.43 22.51 -8.60
N VAL A 7 52.15 21.41 -9.31
CA VAL A 7 50.86 21.16 -9.94
C VAL A 7 49.81 21.01 -8.83
N LEU A 8 48.94 21.99 -8.70
CA LEU A 8 47.77 21.95 -7.82
C LEU A 8 46.75 20.99 -8.44
N ALA A 9 46.75 19.73 -8.00
CA ALA A 9 45.71 18.78 -8.37
C ALA A 9 44.44 19.07 -7.55
N THR A 10 43.51 19.82 -8.13
CA THR A 10 42.15 19.96 -7.61
C THR A 10 41.44 18.61 -7.76
N ILE A 11 41.35 17.86 -6.66
CA ILE A 11 40.46 16.70 -6.55
C ILE A 11 39.04 17.25 -6.53
N ALA A 12 38.37 17.26 -7.67
CA ALA A 12 36.93 17.40 -7.72
C ALA A 12 36.34 16.14 -7.09
N ALA A 13 36.01 16.22 -5.79
CA ALA A 13 35.11 15.27 -5.18
C ALA A 13 33.75 15.47 -5.88
N ALA A 14 33.50 14.68 -6.91
CA ALA A 14 32.16 14.50 -7.43
C ALA A 14 31.36 13.87 -6.27
N SER A 15 30.67 14.71 -5.50
CA SER A 15 29.61 14.24 -4.63
C SER A 15 28.64 13.51 -5.55
N SER A 16 28.62 12.18 -5.48
CA SER A 16 27.50 11.40 -5.99
C SER A 16 26.30 11.78 -5.13
N ALA A 17 25.69 12.92 -5.44
CA ALA A 17 24.32 13.16 -5.05
C ALA A 17 23.56 11.99 -5.67
N LYS A 18 23.16 11.03 -4.84
CA LYS A 18 22.19 10.01 -5.25
C LYS A 18 21.02 10.82 -5.80
N LEU A 19 20.79 10.76 -7.11
CA LEU A 19 19.54 11.18 -7.72
C LEU A 19 18.50 10.22 -7.15
N HIS A 20 17.95 10.57 -5.98
CA HIS A 20 16.75 9.97 -5.47
C HIS A 20 15.63 10.72 -6.19
N GLU A 21 15.16 10.17 -7.31
CA GLU A 21 13.84 10.52 -7.82
C GLU A 21 12.86 9.96 -6.78
N PRO A 22 12.17 10.82 -6.02
CA PRO A 22 11.17 10.33 -5.10
C PRO A 22 9.99 9.87 -5.95
N ASP A 23 9.53 8.64 -5.80
CA ASP A 23 8.34 8.12 -6.48
C ASP A 23 7.14 9.08 -6.24
N LYS A 24 6.34 9.37 -7.29
CA LYS A 24 5.26 10.39 -7.23
C LYS A 24 3.89 9.90 -7.74
N CYS A 25 3.27 9.01 -6.97
CA CYS A 25 1.90 8.58 -7.23
C CYS A 25 0.93 9.75 -7.36
N THR A 26 -0.08 9.59 -8.22
CA THR A 26 -1.20 10.52 -8.32
C THR A 26 -2.48 9.73 -8.42
N VAL A 27 -3.45 10.07 -7.57
CA VAL A 27 -4.79 9.46 -7.57
C VAL A 27 -5.83 10.45 -8.08
N ILE A 28 -6.78 9.96 -8.88
CA ILE A 28 -7.86 10.76 -9.48
C ILE A 28 -9.20 10.08 -9.24
N LEU A 29 -10.17 10.85 -8.79
CA LEU A 29 -11.57 10.44 -8.68
C LEU A 29 -12.47 11.39 -9.46
N VAL A 30 -13.34 10.80 -10.29
CA VAL A 30 -14.35 11.50 -11.09
C VAL A 30 -15.73 11.15 -10.55
N GLY A 31 -16.51 12.16 -10.15
CA GLY A 31 -17.89 11.98 -9.71
C GLY A 31 -18.81 11.53 -10.86
N ALA A 32 -19.90 10.84 -10.52
CA ALA A 32 -20.80 10.24 -11.51
C ALA A 32 -21.29 11.20 -12.59
N LYS A 33 -21.74 12.41 -12.21
CA LYS A 33 -22.25 13.44 -13.13
C LYS A 33 -21.13 14.24 -13.83
N ALA A 34 -19.88 14.12 -13.38
CA ALA A 34 -18.72 14.63 -14.08
C ALA A 34 -18.17 13.63 -15.11
N SER A 35 -18.50 12.34 -14.97
CA SER A 35 -18.12 11.29 -15.93
C SER A 35 -19.00 11.29 -17.18
N ALA A 36 -18.45 10.88 -18.31
CA ALA A 36 -19.22 10.66 -19.53
C ALA A 36 -20.15 9.43 -19.45
N SER A 37 -19.82 8.46 -18.58
CA SER A 37 -20.57 7.21 -18.40
C SER A 37 -21.70 7.31 -17.37
N GLY A 38 -21.80 8.42 -16.63
CA GLY A 38 -22.72 8.55 -15.50
C GLY A 38 -22.34 7.73 -14.27
N SER A 39 -21.10 7.21 -14.19
CA SER A 39 -20.62 6.35 -13.10
C SER A 39 -19.42 6.98 -12.38
N PRO A 40 -19.31 6.87 -11.04
CA PRO A 40 -18.08 7.24 -10.34
C PRO A 40 -16.89 6.42 -10.88
N MET A 41 -15.72 7.05 -10.96
CA MET A 41 -14.49 6.38 -11.40
C MET A 41 -13.33 6.77 -10.50
N THR A 42 -12.44 5.82 -10.28
CA THR A 42 -11.19 6.00 -9.55
C THR A 42 -10.04 5.44 -10.37
N THR A 43 -8.89 6.10 -10.35
CA THR A 43 -7.66 5.64 -11.01
C THR A 43 -6.44 6.22 -10.31
N HIS A 44 -5.27 5.62 -10.48
CA HIS A 44 -4.02 6.18 -9.99
C HIS A 44 -2.85 5.84 -10.92
N THR A 45 -1.79 6.63 -10.84
CA THR A 45 -0.44 6.19 -11.22
C THR A 45 0.23 5.60 -10.00
N ALA A 46 0.66 4.34 -10.10
CA ALA A 46 1.45 3.67 -9.07
C ALA A 46 2.92 3.82 -9.43
N ASP A 47 3.52 4.90 -8.95
CA ASP A 47 4.91 5.23 -9.21
C ASP A 47 5.77 4.39 -8.27
N CYS A 48 6.44 3.39 -8.82
CA CYS A 48 7.31 2.52 -8.05
C CYS A 48 8.25 1.77 -9.00
N SER A 49 9.53 2.13 -8.95
CA SER A 49 10.58 1.58 -9.84
C SER A 49 10.74 0.06 -9.75
N SER A 50 10.29 -0.55 -8.66
CA SER A 50 10.44 -1.98 -8.41
C SER A 50 9.14 -2.69 -8.08
N CYS A 51 7.95 -2.11 -8.16
CA CYS A 51 6.74 -2.80 -7.67
C CYS A 51 6.33 -4.01 -8.54
N ASP A 52 5.63 -4.97 -7.94
CA ASP A 52 5.03 -6.09 -8.67
C ASP A 52 3.62 -5.74 -9.13
N PHE A 53 3.48 -5.47 -10.42
CA PHE A 53 2.23 -5.06 -11.05
C PHE A 53 1.38 -6.23 -11.58
N ARG A 54 1.72 -7.48 -11.24
CA ARG A 54 0.92 -8.62 -11.69
C ARG A 54 -0.47 -8.60 -11.07
N LEU A 55 -1.46 -8.91 -11.90
CA LEU A 55 -2.84 -9.03 -11.49
C LEU A 55 -3.16 -10.46 -11.08
N THR A 56 -4.00 -10.61 -10.08
CA THR A 56 -4.58 -11.92 -9.75
C THR A 56 -6.03 -11.79 -9.31
N LYS A 57 -6.77 -12.90 -9.43
CA LYS A 57 -8.12 -13.00 -8.88
C LYS A 57 -8.06 -13.69 -7.54
N VAL A 58 -8.53 -13.01 -6.51
CA VAL A 58 -8.79 -13.59 -5.20
C VAL A 58 -10.24 -14.08 -5.19
N PRO A 59 -10.49 -15.39 -4.96
CA PRO A 59 -11.85 -15.92 -4.94
C PRO A 59 -12.59 -15.57 -3.65
N GLN A 60 -13.92 -15.62 -3.70
CA GLN A 60 -14.75 -15.67 -2.49
C GLN A 60 -14.46 -16.97 -1.73
N LEU A 61 -14.26 -16.86 -0.42
CA LEU A 61 -14.00 -18.00 0.46
C LEU A 61 -15.04 -18.08 1.57
N SER A 62 -15.22 -19.29 2.11
CA SER A 62 -15.99 -19.53 3.33
C SER A 62 -15.06 -19.93 4.45
N HIS A 63 -15.29 -19.42 5.66
CA HIS A 63 -14.44 -19.66 6.81
C HIS A 63 -15.23 -20.24 8.01
N PRO A 64 -14.63 -21.14 8.79
CA PRO A 64 -15.23 -21.65 10.01
C PRO A 64 -15.54 -20.54 11.02
N ARG A 65 -16.61 -20.72 11.81
CA ARG A 65 -16.95 -19.77 12.88
C ARG A 65 -15.80 -19.68 13.90
N GLY A 66 -15.40 -18.45 14.23
CA GLY A 66 -14.33 -18.19 15.21
C GLY A 66 -12.92 -18.33 14.64
N SER A 67 -12.76 -18.59 13.33
CA SER A 67 -11.44 -18.54 12.71
C SER A 67 -10.88 -17.12 12.72
N LEU A 68 -9.56 -17.01 12.52
CA LEU A 68 -8.85 -15.74 12.44
C LEU A 68 -8.33 -15.53 11.00
N ARG A 69 -8.24 -14.26 10.60
CA ARG A 69 -7.62 -13.81 9.35
C ARG A 69 -6.21 -13.33 9.66
N ASN A 70 -5.23 -13.90 8.99
CA ASN A 70 -3.84 -13.46 9.08
C ASN A 70 -3.67 -12.06 8.48
N VAL A 71 -2.83 -11.24 9.13
CA VAL A 71 -2.41 -9.92 8.66
C VAL A 71 -0.91 -10.01 8.33
N PRO A 72 -0.53 -10.02 7.04
CA PRO A 72 0.86 -10.09 6.61
C PRO A 72 1.59 -8.75 6.84
N LEU A 73 2.91 -8.79 6.97
CA LEU A 73 3.75 -7.60 6.88
C LEU A 73 3.69 -7.04 5.46
N LEU A 74 3.61 -5.71 5.31
CA LEU A 74 3.60 -5.04 4.01
C LEU A 74 4.79 -5.48 3.15
N ARG A 75 4.51 -5.62 1.85
CA ARG A 75 5.54 -5.73 0.83
C ARG A 75 5.05 -5.36 -0.57
N GLN A 76 5.84 -4.54 -1.28
CA GLN A 76 5.48 -4.04 -2.62
C GLN A 76 6.43 -4.41 -3.80
N ALA A 77 7.71 -4.76 -3.57
CA ALA A 77 8.73 -4.87 -4.65
C ALA A 77 8.93 -6.26 -5.37
N PHE A 78 9.43 -6.17 -6.62
CA PHE A 78 9.73 -7.12 -7.72
C PHE A 78 11.22 -7.02 -8.20
N PRO A 79 11.86 -8.11 -8.70
CA PRO A 79 11.40 -9.47 -8.53
C PRO A 79 11.19 -9.67 -7.05
N ARG A 80 10.44 -10.69 -6.65
CA ARG A 80 10.32 -11.00 -5.23
C ARG A 80 11.69 -11.54 -4.68
N TYR A 81 12.85 -10.95 -5.07
CA TYR A 81 14.16 -10.72 -4.41
C TYR A 81 15.36 -11.50 -4.93
N GLY A 82 16.35 -10.81 -5.54
CA GLY A 82 17.74 -10.85 -5.07
C GLY A 82 18.50 -9.51 -5.29
N GLY A 83 19.31 -9.06 -4.32
CA GLY A 83 20.46 -8.14 -4.52
C GLY A 83 20.37 -6.67 -4.02
N TRP A 84 21.04 -6.37 -2.90
CA TRP A 84 21.57 -5.09 -2.37
C TRP A 84 21.03 -3.74 -2.89
N SER A 85 20.16 -3.08 -2.11
CA SER A 85 19.99 -1.62 -2.11
C SER A 85 20.45 -1.05 -0.76
N THR A 86 21.27 0.00 -0.79
CA THR A 86 21.90 0.61 0.40
C THR A 86 20.97 1.50 1.23
N THR A 87 19.65 1.50 0.94
CA THR A 87 18.72 2.49 1.51
C THR A 87 17.59 1.87 2.34
N CYS A 88 17.34 0.55 2.29
CA CYS A 88 16.31 -0.10 3.11
C CYS A 88 16.88 -1.39 3.73
N HIS A 89 17.03 -1.41 5.07
CA HIS A 89 17.74 -2.44 5.85
C HIS A 89 16.83 -3.58 6.34
N ILE A 90 15.80 -3.99 5.57
CA ILE A 90 15.04 -5.20 5.91
C ILE A 90 15.02 -6.13 4.69
N MET A 91 15.96 -7.08 4.71
CA MET A 91 16.10 -8.15 3.73
C MET A 91 15.03 -9.23 3.94
N PHE A 92 13.79 -9.09 3.49
CA PHE A 92 12.90 -10.25 3.29
C PHE A 92 11.88 -10.00 2.22
N ASN A 93 11.45 -11.10 1.60
CA ASN A 93 11.42 -11.14 0.16
C ASN A 93 10.15 -11.61 -0.62
N HIS A 94 8.89 -11.62 -0.16
CA HIS A 94 7.72 -11.72 -1.07
C HIS A 94 6.54 -10.74 -0.88
N ILE A 95 5.77 -10.43 -1.95
CA ILE A 95 4.29 -10.21 -1.91
C ILE A 95 3.65 -11.24 -1.00
N VAL A 96 2.41 -11.05 -0.53
CA VAL A 96 1.63 -12.11 0.13
C VAL A 96 1.76 -13.44 -0.62
N VAL A 97 2.66 -14.29 -0.13
CA VAL A 97 2.91 -15.66 -0.56
C VAL A 97 2.36 -16.51 0.54
N GLY A 98 1.38 -17.32 0.17
CA GLY A 98 0.57 -18.06 1.10
C GLY A 98 -0.69 -18.54 0.42
N SER A 99 -1.36 -19.48 1.08
CA SER A 99 -2.59 -20.08 0.58
C SER A 99 -3.87 -19.50 1.20
N ASP A 100 -3.73 -18.67 2.25
CA ASP A 100 -4.84 -18.16 3.08
C ASP A 100 -5.93 -17.41 2.30
N ARG A 101 -5.57 -16.79 1.17
CA ARG A 101 -6.49 -16.04 0.30
C ARG A 101 -7.08 -16.85 -0.85
N GLY A 102 -6.66 -18.11 -1.03
CA GLY A 102 -7.21 -18.97 -2.08
C GLY A 102 -6.82 -18.57 -3.51
N ALA A 103 -5.93 -17.59 -3.71
CA ALA A 103 -5.48 -17.14 -5.03
C ALA A 103 -4.24 -17.94 -5.48
N PRO A 104 -4.33 -18.80 -6.51
CA PRO A 104 -3.22 -19.67 -6.90
C PRO A 104 -1.95 -18.92 -7.31
N ALA A 105 -2.04 -17.66 -7.74
CA ALA A 105 -0.87 -16.85 -8.08
C ALA A 105 0.00 -16.47 -6.85
N TYR A 106 -0.53 -16.66 -5.63
CA TYR A 106 0.18 -16.43 -4.38
C TYR A 106 0.77 -17.72 -3.79
N TYR A 107 0.42 -18.89 -4.34
CA TYR A 107 0.86 -20.15 -3.77
C TYR A 107 2.34 -20.37 -4.05
N LEU A 108 3.09 -20.72 -3.01
CA LEU A 108 4.51 -21.02 -3.10
C LEU A 108 4.84 -22.05 -4.21
N SER A 109 3.96 -23.04 -4.40
CA SER A 109 4.09 -24.08 -5.42
C SER A 109 4.05 -23.55 -6.86
N ASN A 110 3.38 -22.42 -7.09
CA ASN A 110 3.09 -21.86 -8.40
C ASN A 110 4.04 -20.72 -8.79
N LEU A 111 5.02 -20.41 -7.93
CA LEU A 111 6.02 -19.39 -8.18
C LEU A 111 7.22 -19.97 -8.95
N GLU A 112 7.80 -19.16 -9.84
CA GLU A 112 8.89 -19.58 -10.74
C GLU A 112 10.15 -19.97 -9.98
N ARG A 113 10.55 -21.23 -10.08
CA ARG A 113 11.76 -21.74 -9.42
C ARG A 113 13.00 -21.43 -10.25
N GLY A 114 14.15 -21.28 -9.58
CA GLY A 114 15.47 -21.20 -10.23
C GLY A 114 16.14 -19.83 -10.19
N PHE A 115 15.36 -18.75 -10.17
CA PHE A 115 15.88 -17.38 -10.02
C PHE A 115 15.77 -16.85 -8.58
N TYR A 116 14.77 -17.31 -7.82
CA TYR A 116 14.45 -16.80 -6.47
C TYR A 116 14.20 -17.93 -5.48
N ASN A 117 14.55 -17.71 -4.21
CA ASN A 117 14.21 -18.61 -3.11
C ASN A 117 12.92 -18.11 -2.42
N TRP A 118 11.80 -18.68 -2.83
CA TRP A 118 10.49 -18.28 -2.37
C TRP A 118 10.21 -18.71 -0.92
N THR A 119 9.69 -17.79 -0.11
CA THR A 119 9.21 -18.07 1.27
C THR A 119 7.82 -17.50 1.49
N GLU A 120 7.09 -18.04 2.47
CA GLU A 120 5.80 -17.47 2.87
C GLU A 120 5.98 -16.09 3.50
N THR A 121 4.98 -15.24 3.31
CA THR A 121 5.02 -13.88 3.86
C THR A 121 4.88 -13.92 5.38
N PRO A 122 5.74 -13.20 6.13
CA PRO A 122 5.61 -13.11 7.58
C PRO A 122 4.25 -12.54 7.99
N ILE A 123 3.60 -13.21 8.94
CA ILE A 123 2.37 -12.74 9.56
C ILE A 123 2.73 -11.91 10.79
N ILE A 124 2.14 -10.73 10.92
CA ILE A 124 2.43 -9.77 11.99
C ILE A 124 1.29 -9.62 12.99
N GLY A 125 0.11 -10.15 12.64
CA GLY A 125 -1.04 -10.19 13.52
C GLY A 125 -2.20 -10.97 12.93
N GLN A 126 -3.30 -11.00 13.66
CA GLN A 126 -4.52 -11.67 13.23
C GLN A 126 -5.74 -10.86 13.68
N ILE A 127 -6.79 -10.86 12.86
CA ILE A 127 -8.09 -10.27 13.21
C ILE A 127 -9.20 -11.34 13.15
N PRO A 128 -10.35 -11.14 13.82
CA PRO A 128 -11.50 -12.03 13.65
C PRO A 128 -11.90 -12.18 12.18
N GLN A 129 -12.12 -13.42 11.73
CA GLN A 129 -12.53 -13.69 10.36
C GLN A 129 -14.06 -13.66 10.20
N VAL A 130 -14.51 -13.24 9.02
CA VAL A 130 -15.92 -13.27 8.61
C VAL A 130 -16.28 -14.64 8.01
N ALA A 131 -17.56 -15.02 8.08
CA ALA A 131 -18.00 -16.32 7.56
C ALA A 131 -17.80 -16.49 6.04
N THR A 132 -17.87 -15.39 5.28
CA THR A 132 -17.67 -15.37 3.84
C THR A 132 -16.94 -14.10 3.45
N THR A 133 -15.92 -14.22 2.60
CA THR A 133 -15.22 -13.09 1.98
C THR A 133 -15.65 -12.92 0.53
N TYR A 134 -15.63 -11.70 0.01
CA TYR A 134 -15.92 -11.45 -1.40
C TYR A 134 -14.72 -11.68 -2.30
N ALA A 135 -14.99 -12.04 -3.56
CA ALA A 135 -13.99 -12.13 -4.61
C ALA A 135 -13.57 -10.74 -5.10
N TYR A 136 -12.31 -10.59 -5.48
CA TYR A 136 -11.80 -9.33 -6.05
C TYR A 136 -10.61 -9.53 -6.98
N ILE A 137 -10.33 -8.52 -7.80
CA ILE A 137 -9.09 -8.43 -8.59
C ILE A 137 -8.06 -7.70 -7.74
N ASP A 138 -6.96 -8.39 -7.44
CA ASP A 138 -5.83 -7.88 -6.67
C ASP A 138 -4.68 -7.50 -7.62
N GLY A 139 -3.83 -6.60 -7.14
CA GLY A 139 -2.65 -6.10 -7.81
C GLY A 139 -1.63 -5.63 -6.77
N LEU A 140 -0.93 -4.52 -7.07
CA LEU A 140 -0.16 -3.80 -6.06
C LEU A 140 -1.09 -3.36 -4.92
N TYR A 141 -2.18 -2.70 -5.30
CA TYR A 141 -3.36 -2.44 -4.49
C TYR A 141 -4.55 -3.24 -5.01
N PRO A 142 -5.53 -3.60 -4.18
CA PRO A 142 -6.73 -4.26 -4.67
C PRO A 142 -7.51 -3.31 -5.59
N ILE A 143 -7.97 -3.78 -6.75
CA ILE A 143 -8.47 -2.91 -7.83
C ILE A 143 -9.98 -2.74 -7.76
N ILE A 144 -10.71 -3.86 -7.84
CA ILE A 144 -12.17 -3.89 -7.76
C ILE A 144 -12.68 -5.24 -7.21
N ASN A 145 -13.71 -5.22 -6.38
CA ASN A 145 -14.37 -6.45 -5.90
C ASN A 145 -15.63 -6.82 -6.71
N GLU A 146 -16.22 -7.98 -6.43
CA GLU A 146 -17.41 -8.50 -7.13
C GLU A 146 -18.67 -7.64 -6.95
N HIS A 147 -18.64 -6.66 -6.06
CA HIS A 147 -19.71 -5.68 -5.82
C HIS A 147 -19.44 -4.33 -6.47
N GLN A 148 -18.43 -4.25 -7.35
CA GLN A 148 -18.04 -3.03 -8.06
C GLN A 148 -17.55 -1.92 -7.12
N LEU A 149 -17.03 -2.28 -5.94
CA LEU A 149 -16.25 -1.41 -5.08
C LEU A 149 -14.81 -1.38 -5.60
N ALA A 150 -14.30 -0.19 -5.92
CA ALA A 150 -12.96 0.03 -6.47
C ALA A 150 -12.17 1.05 -5.66
N ILE A 151 -10.83 0.96 -5.70
CA ILE A 151 -9.95 1.95 -5.07
C ILE A 151 -8.84 2.44 -5.99
N GLY A 152 -8.39 3.66 -5.74
CA GLY A 152 -7.10 4.18 -6.17
C GLY A 152 -6.32 4.66 -4.95
N GLU A 153 -5.00 4.76 -5.08
CA GLU A 153 -4.10 5.11 -3.99
C GLU A 153 -3.09 6.18 -4.42
N SER A 154 -2.68 7.02 -3.46
CA SER A 154 -1.53 7.91 -3.56
C SER A 154 -0.90 8.14 -2.18
N THR A 155 0.36 7.74 -2.06
CA THR A 155 1.21 7.92 -0.88
C THR A 155 1.32 9.38 -0.49
N CYS A 156 1.12 9.71 0.78
CA CYS A 156 1.18 11.07 1.29
C CYS A 156 2.17 11.21 2.45
N GLY A 157 2.88 12.34 2.48
CA GLY A 157 3.75 12.65 3.60
C GLY A 157 2.96 12.92 4.89
N ALA A 158 3.51 12.52 6.03
CA ALA A 158 2.96 12.81 7.35
C ALA A 158 4.07 13.10 8.38
N ASN A 159 3.76 13.91 9.40
CA ASN A 159 4.71 14.21 10.49
C ASN A 159 4.77 13.11 11.56
N LEU A 160 3.82 12.18 11.54
CA LEU A 160 3.77 11.02 12.44
C LEU A 160 4.00 9.77 11.61
N TRP A 161 4.78 8.84 12.14
CA TRP A 161 5.05 7.55 11.52
C TRP A 161 5.08 6.47 12.61
N ALA A 162 4.82 5.22 12.24
CA ALA A 162 4.78 4.09 13.16
C ALA A 162 5.49 2.86 12.58
N LYS A 163 5.87 1.94 13.47
CA LYS A 163 6.46 0.66 13.07
C LYS A 163 5.43 -0.48 13.13
N PRO A 164 5.55 -1.48 12.24
CA PRO A 164 4.81 -2.73 12.33
C PRO A 164 5.09 -3.48 13.66
N ALA A 165 4.11 -4.26 14.13
CA ALA A 165 4.19 -4.99 15.40
C ALA A 165 5.39 -5.93 15.53
N THR A 166 5.83 -6.56 14.43
CA THR A 166 7.01 -7.45 14.43
C THR A 166 8.33 -6.72 14.15
N GLN A 167 8.28 -5.42 13.86
CA GLN A 167 9.43 -4.56 13.56
C GLN A 167 9.72 -3.57 14.69
N GLY A 168 9.31 -3.90 15.92
CA GLY A 168 9.52 -3.07 17.11
C GLY A 168 8.47 -1.99 17.35
N GLY A 169 7.36 -1.99 16.59
CA GLY A 169 6.20 -1.13 16.85
C GLY A 169 4.99 -1.91 17.35
N LYS A 170 3.79 -1.37 17.06
CA LYS A 170 2.51 -1.94 17.51
C LYS A 170 1.45 -2.02 16.42
N ALA A 171 1.63 -1.31 15.30
CA ALA A 171 0.67 -1.26 14.22
C ALA A 171 0.61 -2.58 13.45
N LEU A 172 -0.61 -3.01 13.07
CA LEU A 172 -0.82 -4.22 12.29
C LEU A 172 -1.09 -3.96 10.82
N PHE A 173 -1.56 -2.77 10.44
CA PHE A 173 -2.04 -2.52 9.10
C PHE A 173 -1.24 -1.49 8.34
N ASP A 174 -0.90 -1.81 7.09
CA ASP A 174 -0.65 -0.82 6.04
C ASP A 174 -1.93 -0.62 5.19
N ILE A 175 -1.88 0.35 4.26
CA ILE A 175 -3.04 0.72 3.46
C ILE A 175 -3.50 -0.38 2.50
N THR A 176 -2.56 -1.13 1.93
CA THR A 176 -2.84 -2.21 0.99
C THR A 176 -3.63 -3.30 1.68
N GLU A 177 -3.20 -3.65 2.90
CA GLU A 177 -3.86 -4.69 3.66
C GLU A 177 -5.22 -4.25 4.20
N LEU A 178 -5.38 -2.99 4.61
CA LEU A 178 -6.70 -2.42 4.95
C LEU A 178 -7.66 -2.51 3.77
N ALA A 179 -7.22 -2.08 2.60
CA ALA A 179 -8.05 -2.11 1.40
C ALA A 179 -8.46 -3.54 1.01
N ARG A 180 -7.57 -4.52 1.17
CA ARG A 180 -7.88 -5.94 0.93
C ARG A 180 -8.93 -6.45 1.91
N VAL A 181 -8.79 -6.16 3.21
CA VAL A 181 -9.83 -6.48 4.21
C VAL A 181 -11.16 -5.82 3.84
N ALA A 182 -11.13 -4.58 3.37
CA ALA A 182 -12.33 -3.87 2.96
C ALA A 182 -13.02 -4.56 1.78
N PHE A 183 -12.27 -4.99 0.77
CA PHE A 183 -12.81 -5.68 -0.39
C PHE A 183 -13.40 -7.04 -0.05
N GLU A 184 -12.75 -7.76 0.87
CA GLU A 184 -13.24 -9.03 1.38
C GLU A 184 -14.58 -8.89 2.13
N ARG A 185 -14.92 -7.72 2.69
CA ARG A 185 -15.98 -7.59 3.71
C ARG A 185 -17.07 -6.57 3.40
N THR A 186 -16.91 -5.72 2.38
CA THR A 186 -17.83 -4.60 2.12
C THR A 186 -18.28 -4.55 0.67
N LYS A 187 -19.40 -3.85 0.43
CA LYS A 187 -20.01 -3.73 -0.90
C LYS A 187 -20.06 -2.30 -1.43
N THR A 188 -19.94 -1.33 -0.53
CA THR A 188 -20.09 0.10 -0.84
C THR A 188 -18.87 0.88 -0.39
N ALA A 189 -18.61 2.01 -1.04
CA ALA A 189 -17.47 2.86 -0.77
C ALA A 189 -17.49 3.37 0.68
N ARG A 190 -18.67 3.74 1.18
CA ARG A 190 -18.84 4.22 2.55
C ARG A 190 -18.56 3.14 3.60
N GLU A 191 -19.05 1.91 3.38
CA GLU A 191 -18.74 0.78 4.27
C GLU A 191 -17.25 0.48 4.29
N ALA A 192 -16.60 0.52 3.11
CA ALA A 192 -15.18 0.28 2.98
C ALA A 192 -14.35 1.32 3.75
N VAL A 193 -14.65 2.61 3.55
CA VAL A 193 -14.02 3.73 4.27
C VAL A 193 -14.15 3.56 5.77
N GLN A 194 -15.36 3.28 6.27
CA GLN A 194 -15.59 3.10 7.69
C GLN A 194 -14.83 1.90 8.25
N LEU A 195 -14.88 0.75 7.57
CA LEU A 195 -14.19 -0.46 8.02
C LEU A 195 -12.67 -0.28 8.05
N MET A 196 -12.08 0.35 7.03
CA MET A 196 -10.64 0.64 7.02
C MET A 196 -10.26 1.55 8.19
N GLY A 197 -11.03 2.61 8.42
CA GLY A 197 -10.83 3.52 9.55
C GLY A 197 -10.92 2.82 10.91
N ASP A 198 -11.96 2.01 11.13
CA ASP A 198 -12.18 1.28 12.38
C ASP A 198 -11.05 0.29 12.66
N LEU A 199 -10.61 -0.45 11.64
CA LEU A 199 -9.49 -1.40 11.78
C LEU A 199 -8.17 -0.69 12.05
N ALA A 200 -7.90 0.43 11.37
CA ALA A 200 -6.69 1.22 11.59
C ALA A 200 -6.65 1.82 13.00
N VAL A 201 -7.78 2.32 13.50
CA VAL A 201 -7.88 2.83 14.88
C VAL A 201 -7.69 1.70 15.88
N GLN A 202 -8.31 0.55 15.64
CA GLN A 202 -8.31 -0.58 16.59
C GLN A 202 -6.96 -1.31 16.65
N TYR A 203 -6.28 -1.47 15.52
CA TYR A 203 -5.11 -2.34 15.38
C TYR A 203 -3.83 -1.59 14.96
N GLY A 204 -3.92 -0.28 14.79
CA GLY A 204 -2.81 0.58 14.41
C GLY A 204 -2.49 0.55 12.93
N TYR A 205 -1.95 1.68 12.45
CA TYR A 205 -1.57 1.90 11.06
C TYR A 205 -0.08 2.24 10.94
N TYR A 206 0.60 1.73 9.92
CA TYR A 206 1.97 2.08 9.55
C TYR A 206 2.07 2.35 8.05
N GLY A 207 2.99 3.24 7.66
CA GLY A 207 3.22 3.63 6.27
C GLY A 207 4.09 2.65 5.49
N ALA A 208 4.32 2.93 4.20
CA ALA A 208 5.07 2.01 3.33
C ALA A 208 6.55 1.86 3.72
N GLU A 209 7.13 2.93 4.27
CA GLU A 209 8.46 2.92 4.89
C GLU A 209 8.35 3.22 6.39
N TRP A 210 9.06 2.42 7.19
CA TRP A 210 9.08 2.54 8.66
C TRP A 210 10.50 2.57 9.23
N GLU A 211 11.53 2.64 8.37
CA GLU A 211 12.92 2.91 8.75
C GLU A 211 13.60 3.83 7.73
N GLY A 212 14.68 4.50 8.15
CA GLY A 212 15.46 5.37 7.28
C GLY A 212 14.87 6.77 7.09
N ASP A 213 15.37 7.47 6.08
CA ASP A 213 15.10 8.90 5.88
C ASP A 213 13.73 9.17 5.22
N ALA A 214 13.14 8.17 4.57
CA ALA A 214 11.88 8.27 3.83
C ALA A 214 10.62 8.08 4.70
N VAL A 215 10.76 7.79 6.00
CA VAL A 215 9.60 7.47 6.87
C VAL A 215 8.53 8.56 6.84
N TYR A 216 8.90 9.83 6.74
CA TYR A 216 7.91 10.92 6.72
C TYR A 216 7.25 11.13 5.36
N SER A 217 7.88 10.71 4.24
CA SER A 217 7.27 10.83 2.91
C SER A 217 6.27 9.72 2.63
N GLU A 218 6.41 8.59 3.32
CA GLU A 218 5.64 7.35 3.09
C GLU A 218 4.71 6.99 4.26
N ALA A 219 4.63 7.85 5.29
CA ALA A 219 3.90 7.55 6.51
C ALA A 219 2.38 7.64 6.36
N GLY A 220 1.89 8.44 5.43
CA GLY A 220 0.46 8.71 5.22
C GLY A 220 -0.03 8.20 3.88
N GLU A 221 -1.35 8.02 3.76
CA GLU A 221 -1.95 7.50 2.55
C GLU A 221 -3.26 8.18 2.19
N THR A 222 -3.50 8.30 0.88
CA THR A 222 -4.76 8.75 0.32
C THR A 222 -5.37 7.66 -0.53
N LEU A 223 -6.60 7.27 -0.19
CA LEU A 223 -7.41 6.42 -1.07
C LEU A 223 -8.57 7.20 -1.67
N THR A 224 -8.80 6.96 -2.95
CA THR A 224 -10.07 7.26 -3.60
C THR A 224 -10.89 5.99 -3.71
N VAL A 225 -12.02 5.94 -3.01
CA VAL A 225 -12.87 4.75 -2.88
C VAL A 225 -14.19 5.01 -3.62
N THR A 226 -14.52 4.18 -4.59
CA THR A 226 -15.73 4.36 -5.41
C THR A 226 -16.57 3.10 -5.47
N ASP A 227 -17.88 3.27 -5.52
CA ASP A 227 -18.83 2.22 -5.88
C ASP A 227 -19.73 2.69 -7.04
N THR A 228 -20.81 1.97 -7.31
CA THR A 228 -21.76 2.30 -8.39
C THR A 228 -22.53 3.61 -8.20
N LYS A 229 -22.45 4.25 -7.01
CA LYS A 229 -23.29 5.40 -6.62
C LYS A 229 -22.47 6.60 -6.16
N GLU A 230 -21.37 6.38 -5.45
CA GLU A 230 -20.60 7.46 -4.84
C GLU A 230 -19.10 7.23 -4.85
N GLY A 231 -18.36 8.31 -4.60
CA GLY A 231 -16.91 8.34 -4.48
C GLY A 231 -16.48 9.10 -3.24
N TRP A 232 -15.43 8.62 -2.59
CA TRP A 232 -14.86 9.15 -1.35
C TRP A 232 -13.37 9.36 -1.49
N VAL A 233 -12.86 10.44 -0.90
CA VAL A 233 -11.45 10.60 -0.57
C VAL A 233 -11.28 10.21 0.89
N PHE A 234 -10.33 9.34 1.19
CA PHE A 234 -9.97 8.85 2.51
C PHE A 234 -8.48 9.14 2.75
N HIS A 235 -8.19 9.94 3.77
CA HIS A 235 -6.83 10.22 4.23
C HIS A 235 -6.56 9.51 5.54
N ILE A 236 -5.37 8.95 5.69
CA ILE A 236 -4.96 8.24 6.90
C ILE A 236 -3.47 8.45 7.19
N LEU A 237 -3.14 8.53 8.48
CA LEU A 237 -1.77 8.48 9.00
C LEU A 237 -1.76 7.80 10.39
N PRO A 238 -0.59 7.39 10.92
CA PRO A 238 -0.49 6.89 12.28
C PRO A 238 -0.82 7.97 13.30
N ASP A 239 -1.27 7.56 14.48
CA ASP A 239 -1.36 8.46 15.64
C ASP A 239 0.00 8.63 16.34
N ASP A 240 0.04 9.47 17.38
CA ASP A 240 1.26 9.74 18.16
C ASP A 240 1.64 8.59 19.12
N SER A 241 0.75 7.63 19.35
CA SER A 241 1.03 6.42 20.12
C SER A 241 1.75 5.32 19.32
N GLY A 242 1.69 5.39 17.99
CA GLY A 242 2.18 4.36 17.07
C GLY A 242 1.40 3.03 17.15
N ALA A 243 0.20 3.07 17.75
CA ALA A 243 -0.66 1.91 17.97
C ALA A 243 -2.09 2.12 17.47
N SER A 244 -2.43 3.32 16.99
CA SER A 244 -3.72 3.66 16.38
C SER A 244 -3.48 4.42 15.08
N ALA A 245 -4.53 5.08 14.58
CA ALA A 245 -4.49 5.88 13.36
C ALA A 245 -5.38 7.11 13.49
N VAL A 246 -5.03 8.16 12.75
CA VAL A 246 -5.91 9.29 12.49
C VAL A 246 -6.35 9.22 11.04
N TRP A 247 -7.65 9.26 10.81
CA TRP A 247 -8.20 9.24 9.46
C TRP A 247 -9.37 10.22 9.32
N VAL A 248 -9.59 10.66 8.09
CA VAL A 248 -10.74 11.47 7.70
C VAL A 248 -11.18 11.06 6.30
N ALA A 249 -12.47 11.18 6.02
CA ALA A 249 -12.98 10.94 4.68
C ALA A 249 -14.04 11.95 4.27
N GLN A 250 -14.05 12.29 3.00
CA GLN A 250 -15.03 13.19 2.39
C GLN A 250 -15.60 12.59 1.11
N ARG A 251 -16.94 12.61 1.01
CA ARG A 251 -17.63 12.27 -0.23
C ARG A 251 -17.36 13.34 -1.28
N VAL A 252 -16.91 12.94 -2.45
CA VAL A 252 -16.76 13.85 -3.59
C VAL A 252 -18.15 14.10 -4.19
N PRO A 253 -18.58 15.36 -4.40
CA PRO A 253 -19.86 15.62 -5.05
C PRO A 253 -19.88 15.05 -6.47
N ASP A 254 -21.05 14.60 -6.95
CA ASP A 254 -21.15 13.86 -8.21
C ASP A 254 -20.66 14.66 -9.43
N THR A 255 -20.66 16.00 -9.35
CA THR A 255 -20.24 16.91 -10.42
C THR A 255 -18.76 17.30 -10.36
N HIS A 256 -18.00 16.79 -9.39
CA HIS A 256 -16.61 17.18 -9.17
C HIS A 256 -15.63 16.12 -9.66
N ILE A 257 -14.40 16.58 -9.92
CA ILE A 257 -13.21 15.76 -10.12
C ILE A 257 -12.19 16.20 -9.07
N VAL A 258 -11.50 15.24 -8.48
CA VAL A 258 -10.38 15.50 -7.57
C VAL A 258 -9.15 14.75 -8.06
N ALA A 259 -7.99 15.40 -7.99
CA ALA A 259 -6.70 14.82 -8.26
C ALA A 259 -5.78 15.13 -7.07
N ILE A 260 -5.14 14.11 -6.53
CA ILE A 260 -4.35 14.20 -5.30
C ILE A 260 -3.00 13.54 -5.61
N GLY A 261 -1.94 14.34 -5.54
CA GLY A 261 -0.56 13.83 -5.58
C GLY A 261 -0.12 13.42 -4.18
N ASN A 262 1.19 13.40 -3.93
CA ASN A 262 1.73 12.89 -2.67
C ASN A 262 1.61 13.80 -1.44
N GLN A 263 0.48 14.51 -1.30
CA GLN A 263 0.20 15.45 -0.22
C GLN A 263 -1.29 15.40 0.13
N PHE A 264 -1.60 15.43 1.43
CA PHE A 264 -2.98 15.58 1.90
C PHE A 264 -3.60 16.93 1.46
N ILE A 265 -4.93 16.95 1.30
CA ILE A 265 -5.72 18.12 0.90
C ILE A 265 -6.77 18.52 1.94
#